data_AF-A0AAN8Z2U5-F1
#
_entry.id   AF-A0AAN8Z2U5-F1
#
_cell.length_a   1.000
_cell.length_b   1.000
_cell.length_c   1.000
_cell.angle_alpha   90.00
_cell.angle_beta   90.00
_cell.angle_gamma   90.00
#
_symmetry.space_group_name_H-M   'P 1'
#
loop_
_entity.id
_entity.type
_entity.pdbx_description
1 polymer ?
#
loop_
_entity_poly.entity_id
_entity_poly.type
_entity_poly.pdbx_seq_one_letter_code
_entity_poly.pdbx_strand_id
1 'polypeptide(L)'
;MGNNKEPIISLEKAFGLFCQGIALFGPFWDHFLEYWKASLERPDKILFLKYEDIKRDPSYYVKKLADFMGYPFSMKEKADCCVENIIEFCSFEKLSNLEVNKSGKLRGVTVDAEYPAKIFFRKGKIGDWKNHLTGDMANRLDRIIEEKLSGSGLKF
;
A
#
# COMPACT_ATOMS: atom_id res chain seq x y z
N MET A 1 18.72 12.70 -22.72
CA MET A 1 19.15 11.29 -22.86
C MET A 1 18.87 10.61 -21.52
N GLY A 2 17.77 9.85 -21.45
CA GLY A 2 17.31 9.24 -20.20
C GLY A 2 18.26 8.11 -19.79
N ASN A 3 18.79 8.18 -18.57
CA ASN A 3 19.49 7.08 -17.93
C ASN A 3 18.52 5.92 -17.71
N ASN A 4 18.30 5.13 -18.75
CA ASN A 4 17.66 3.82 -18.64
C ASN A 4 18.73 2.87 -18.07
N LYS A 5 19.02 3.03 -16.78
CA LYS A 5 19.84 2.05 -16.07
C LYS A 5 19.01 0.77 -16.02
N GLU A 6 19.50 -0.27 -16.68
CA GLU A 6 18.95 -1.61 -16.52
C GLU A 6 18.82 -1.91 -15.02
N PRO A 7 17.73 -2.58 -14.61
CA PRO A 7 17.54 -2.92 -13.21
C PRO A 7 18.73 -3.75 -12.74
N ILE A 8 19.27 -3.40 -11.57
CA ILE A 8 20.48 -4.03 -10.97
C ILE A 8 20.31 -5.55 -10.84
N ILE A 9 19.06 -6.03 -10.79
CA ILE A 9 18.68 -7.44 -10.77
C ILE A 9 17.46 -7.66 -11.69
N SER A 10 17.36 -8.84 -12.31
CA SER A 10 16.17 -9.21 -13.09
C SER A 10 14.94 -9.37 -12.20
N LEU A 11 13.74 -9.28 -12.79
CA LEU A 11 12.48 -9.48 -12.08
C LEU A 11 12.41 -10.86 -11.42
N GLU A 12 12.85 -11.91 -12.12
CA GLU A 12 12.85 -13.29 -11.66
C GLU A 12 13.76 -13.45 -10.45
N LYS A 13 14.94 -12.82 -10.47
CA LYS A 13 15.87 -12.84 -9.34
C LYS A 13 15.31 -12.08 -8.15
N ALA A 14 14.75 -10.89 -8.37
CA ALA A 14 14.11 -10.08 -7.33
C ALA A 14 12.93 -10.82 -6.69
N PHE A 15 12.07 -11.43 -7.51
CA PHE A 15 10.96 -12.26 -7.07
C PHE A 15 11.43 -13.47 -6.27
N GLY A 16 12.48 -14.16 -6.74
CA GLY A 16 13.08 -15.29 -6.02
C GLY A 16 13.58 -14.91 -4.62
N LEU A 17 14.24 -13.75 -4.49
CA LEU A 17 14.67 -13.20 -3.19
C LEU A 17 13.47 -12.84 -2.31
N PHE A 18 12.46 -12.17 -2.88
CA PHE A 18 11.23 -11.81 -2.18
C PHE A 18 10.51 -13.05 -1.61
N CYS A 19 10.37 -14.12 -2.40
CA CYS A 19 9.80 -15.39 -1.93
C CYS A 19 10.60 -16.07 -0.82
N GLN A 20 11.89 -15.75 -0.67
CA GLN A 20 12.73 -16.21 0.44
C GLN A 20 12.65 -15.29 1.66
N GLY A 21 11.83 -14.22 1.60
CA GLY A 21 11.74 -13.19 2.64
C GLY A 21 12.88 -12.18 2.60
N ILE A 22 13.76 -12.24 1.59
CA ILE A 22 14.91 -11.35 1.42
C ILE A 22 14.46 -10.10 0.66
N ALA A 23 13.96 -9.13 1.41
CA ALA A 23 13.57 -7.81 0.93
C ALA A 23 13.83 -6.77 2.03
N LEU A 24 13.85 -5.49 1.66
CA LEU A 24 13.89 -4.41 2.65
C LEU A 24 12.67 -4.53 3.58
N PHE A 25 12.89 -4.61 4.89
CA PHE A 25 11.88 -4.88 5.92
C PHE A 25 11.16 -6.23 5.80
N GLY A 26 11.72 -7.19 5.08
CA GLY A 26 11.19 -8.55 4.98
C GLY A 26 11.56 -9.45 6.18
N PRO A 27 10.90 -10.61 6.32
CA PRO A 27 9.84 -11.14 5.45
C PRO A 27 8.49 -10.45 5.63
N PHE A 28 7.79 -10.23 4.52
CA PHE A 28 6.56 -9.43 4.51
C PHE A 28 5.39 -10.07 5.28
N TRP A 29 5.27 -11.40 5.23
CA TRP A 29 4.20 -12.14 5.94
C TRP A 29 4.35 -12.06 7.47
N ASP A 30 5.58 -12.07 8.00
CA ASP A 30 5.81 -11.95 9.45
C ASP A 30 5.34 -10.56 9.92
N HIS A 31 5.73 -9.52 9.18
CA HIS A 31 5.29 -8.15 9.44
C HIS A 31 3.76 -8.02 9.42
N PHE A 32 3.06 -8.59 8.42
CA PHE A 32 1.59 -8.53 8.38
C PHE A 32 0.93 -9.25 9.55
N LEU A 33 1.43 -10.43 9.90
CA LEU A 33 0.87 -11.25 10.97
C LEU A 33 1.03 -10.60 12.33
N GLU A 34 2.17 -9.96 12.60
CA GLU A 34 2.40 -9.26 13.85
C GLU A 34 1.40 -8.12 14.05
N TYR A 35 1.22 -7.26 13.04
CA TYR A 35 0.24 -6.17 13.12
C TYR A 35 -1.20 -6.65 13.08
N TRP A 36 -1.49 -7.74 12.37
CA TRP A 36 -2.81 -8.37 12.36
C TRP A 36 -3.18 -8.88 13.76
N LYS A 37 -2.32 -9.68 14.38
CA LYS A 37 -2.51 -10.18 15.75
C LYS A 37 -2.67 -9.02 16.74
N ALA A 38 -1.78 -8.03 16.65
CA ALA A 38 -1.84 -6.85 17.51
C ALA A 38 -3.15 -6.07 17.35
N SER A 39 -3.72 -6.03 16.15
CA SER A 39 -5.03 -5.39 15.90
C SER A 39 -6.21 -6.14 16.50
N LEU A 40 -6.11 -7.47 16.60
CA LEU A 40 -7.13 -8.29 17.27
C LEU A 40 -7.04 -8.17 18.79
N GLU A 41 -5.83 -8.10 19.33
CA GLU A 41 -5.58 -7.93 20.77
C GLU A 41 -5.92 -6.52 21.26
N ARG A 42 -5.72 -5.50 20.43
CA ARG A 42 -5.88 -4.09 20.79
C ARG A 42 -6.68 -3.31 19.72
N PRO A 43 -7.95 -3.67 19.48
CA PRO A 43 -8.76 -3.08 18.41
C PRO A 43 -8.98 -1.57 18.59
N ASP A 44 -8.93 -1.06 19.83
CA ASP A 44 -9.07 0.38 20.14
C ASP A 44 -7.77 1.17 19.96
N LYS A 45 -6.65 0.50 19.67
CA LYS A 45 -5.32 1.11 19.51
C LYS A 45 -4.70 0.86 18.15
N ILE A 46 -5.13 -0.17 17.44
CA ILE A 46 -4.57 -0.55 16.14
C ILE A 46 -5.72 -0.81 15.16
N LEU A 47 -5.85 0.08 14.17
CA LEU A 47 -6.75 -0.12 13.04
C LEU A 47 -5.99 -0.79 11.89
N PHE A 48 -6.28 -2.06 11.64
CA PHE A 48 -5.74 -2.79 10.49
C PHE A 48 -6.60 -2.53 9.24
N LEU A 49 -5.96 -2.09 8.16
CA LEU A 49 -6.60 -1.77 6.88
C LEU A 49 -5.92 -2.50 5.73
N LYS A 50 -6.70 -2.88 4.72
CA LYS A 50 -6.21 -3.50 3.47
C LYS A 50 -6.40 -2.54 2.31
N TYR A 51 -5.39 -2.44 1.46
CA TYR A 51 -5.36 -1.49 0.35
C TYR A 51 -6.53 -1.72 -0.63
N GLU A 52 -6.79 -2.98 -0.98
CA GLU A 52 -7.88 -3.38 -1.89
C GLU A 52 -9.24 -3.01 -1.33
N ASP A 53 -9.44 -3.15 -0.01
CA ASP A 53 -10.69 -2.84 0.64
C ASP A 53 -10.92 -1.31 0.69
N ILE A 54 -9.88 -0.52 0.99
CA ILE A 54 -9.93 0.96 0.91
C ILE A 54 -10.29 1.41 -0.50
N LYS A 55 -9.65 0.82 -1.52
CA LYS A 55 -9.93 1.15 -2.93
C LYS A 55 -11.34 0.76 -3.36
N ARG A 56 -11.91 -0.31 -2.79
CA ARG A 56 -13.26 -0.79 -3.11
C ARG A 56 -14.35 0.08 -2.50
N ASP A 57 -14.18 0.51 -1.25
CA ASP A 57 -15.13 1.38 -0.55
C ASP A 57 -14.42 2.49 0.24
N PRO A 58 -13.90 3.53 -0.43
CA PRO A 58 -13.16 4.59 0.23
C PRO A 58 -14.03 5.38 1.23
N SER A 59 -15.33 5.52 0.98
CA SER A 59 -16.25 6.26 1.87
C SER A 59 -16.38 5.57 3.22
N TYR A 60 -16.58 4.25 3.22
CA TYR A 60 -16.62 3.48 4.46
C TYR A 60 -15.30 3.59 5.24
N TYR A 61 -14.16 3.40 4.57
CA TYR A 61 -12.87 3.38 5.25
C TYR A 61 -12.41 4.76 5.75
N VAL A 62 -12.75 5.85 5.06
CA VAL A 62 -12.52 7.22 5.56
C VAL A 62 -13.34 7.48 6.82
N LYS A 63 -14.63 7.09 6.83
CA LYS A 63 -15.48 7.22 8.04
C LYS A 63 -14.93 6.36 9.18
N LYS A 64 -14.59 5.10 8.92
CA LYS A 64 -14.00 4.18 9.89
C LYS A 64 -12.70 4.73 10.50
N LEU A 65 -11.84 5.32 9.68
CA LEU A 65 -10.60 5.94 10.14
C LEU A 65 -10.88 7.16 11.03
N ALA A 66 -11.83 8.02 10.62
CA ALA A 66 -12.21 9.20 11.39
C ALA A 66 -12.80 8.81 12.76
N ASP A 67 -13.68 7.81 12.80
CA ASP A 67 -14.23 7.24 14.03
C ASP A 67 -13.11 6.70 14.94
N PHE A 68 -12.17 5.93 14.37
CA PHE A 68 -11.03 5.37 15.10
C PHE A 68 -10.09 6.43 15.67
N MET A 69 -9.91 7.56 14.96
CA MET A 69 -9.12 8.70 15.43
C MET A 69 -9.84 9.54 16.50
N GLY A 70 -11.10 9.24 16.81
CA GLY A 70 -11.92 10.01 17.76
C GLY A 70 -12.58 11.25 17.16
N TYR A 71 -12.66 11.35 15.82
CA TYR A 71 -13.26 12.46 15.08
C TYR A 71 -14.36 11.97 14.13
N PRO A 72 -15.44 11.34 14.64
CA PRO A 72 -16.53 10.87 13.81
C PRO A 72 -17.18 12.04 13.06
N PHE A 73 -17.48 11.86 11.77
CA PHE A 73 -18.15 12.89 10.98
C PHE A 73 -19.55 13.20 11.52
N SER A 74 -19.80 14.47 11.77
CA SER A 74 -21.11 15.01 12.14
C SER A 74 -22.12 14.89 10.98
N MET A 75 -23.42 15.03 11.30
CA MET A 75 -24.46 15.06 10.28
C MET A 75 -24.28 16.22 9.30
N LYS A 76 -23.77 17.36 9.78
CA LYS A 76 -23.48 18.52 8.95
C LYS A 76 -22.34 18.22 7.98
N GLU A 77 -21.21 17.69 8.45
CA GLU A 77 -20.08 17.36 7.56
C GLU A 77 -20.43 16.29 6.51
N LYS A 78 -21.32 15.36 6.87
CA LYS A 78 -21.89 14.40 5.91
C LYS A 78 -22.76 15.09 4.86
N ALA A 79 -23.60 16.05 5.27
CA ALA A 79 -24.44 16.83 4.36
C ALA A 79 -23.61 17.77 3.46
N ASP A 80 -22.49 18.28 3.98
CA ASP A 80 -21.53 19.15 3.27
C ASP A 80 -20.54 18.35 2.39
N CYS A 81 -20.78 17.04 2.19
CA CYS A 81 -19.97 16.13 1.37
C CYS A 81 -18.47 16.09 1.79
N CYS A 82 -18.15 16.31 3.07
CA CYS A 82 -16.76 16.35 3.53
C CYS A 82 -16.01 15.03 3.26
N VAL A 83 -16.71 13.90 3.34
CA VAL A 83 -16.11 12.58 3.09
C VAL A 83 -15.68 12.46 1.62
N GLU A 84 -16.56 12.83 0.70
CA GLU A 84 -16.31 12.82 -0.74
C GLU A 84 -15.18 13.79 -1.10
N ASN A 85 -15.17 14.98 -0.49
CA ASN A 85 -14.13 15.98 -0.69
C ASN A 85 -12.75 15.48 -0.22
N ILE A 86 -12.67 14.79 0.92
CA ILE A 86 -11.43 14.16 1.40
C ILE A 86 -10.97 13.07 0.43
N ILE A 87 -11.88 12.23 -0.05
CA ILE A 87 -11.57 11.17 -1.02
C ILE A 87 -11.00 11.77 -2.31
N GLU A 88 -11.62 12.84 -2.84
CA GLU A 88 -11.10 13.52 -4.04
C GLU A 88 -9.71 14.11 -3.77
N PHE A 89 -9.55 14.84 -2.66
CA PHE A 89 -8.32 15.52 -2.31
C PHE A 89 -7.14 14.55 -2.16
N CYS A 90 -7.40 13.40 -1.52
CA CYS A 90 -6.41 12.35 -1.30
C CYS A 90 -6.34 11.31 -2.43
N SER A 91 -7.09 11.50 -3.52
CA SER A 91 -7.13 10.53 -4.63
C SER A 91 -5.77 10.40 -5.31
N PHE A 92 -5.51 9.23 -5.89
CA PHE A 92 -4.30 8.99 -6.66
C PHE A 92 -4.20 9.98 -7.83
N GLU A 93 -5.33 10.23 -8.51
CA GLU A 93 -5.45 11.13 -9.65
C GLU A 93 -5.12 12.57 -9.26
N LYS A 94 -5.64 13.07 -8.13
CA LYS A 94 -5.33 14.42 -7.65
C LYS A 94 -3.87 14.54 -7.23
N LEU A 95 -3.41 13.67 -6.33
CA LEU A 95 -2.08 13.76 -5.75
C LEU A 95 -0.97 13.53 -6.77
N SER A 96 -1.12 12.55 -7.66
CA SER A 96 -0.11 12.28 -8.71
C SER A 96 0.01 13.42 -9.73
N ASN A 97 -1.02 14.28 -9.83
CA ASN A 97 -1.04 15.41 -10.76
C ASN A 97 -0.54 16.72 -10.18
N LEU A 98 -0.29 16.81 -8.87
CA LEU A 98 0.30 18.00 -8.25
C LEU A 98 1.73 18.22 -8.74
N GLU A 99 2.10 19.47 -9.01
CA GLU A 99 3.44 19.83 -9.51
C GLU A 99 4.57 19.33 -8.60
N VAL A 100 4.38 19.45 -7.28
CA VAL A 100 5.33 18.94 -6.28
C VAL A 100 5.59 17.43 -6.42
N ASN A 101 4.60 16.65 -6.87
CA ASN A 101 4.71 15.21 -7.05
C ASN A 101 5.16 14.81 -8.47
N LYS A 102 5.04 15.70 -9.46
CA LYS A 102 5.53 15.48 -10.84
C LYS A 102 7.01 15.82 -11.00
N SER A 103 7.40 16.98 -10.50
CA SER A 103 8.72 17.58 -10.75
C SER A 103 9.54 17.83 -9.49
N GLY A 104 8.92 17.72 -8.30
CA GLY A 104 9.61 17.88 -7.04
C GLY A 104 10.60 16.76 -6.74
N LYS A 105 11.42 17.01 -5.71
CA LYS A 105 12.42 16.08 -5.20
C LYS A 105 12.20 15.85 -3.72
N LEU A 106 12.45 14.63 -3.28
CA LEU A 106 12.36 14.22 -1.88
C LEU A 106 13.74 13.83 -1.38
N ARG A 107 14.06 14.23 -0.15
CA ARG A 107 15.25 13.75 0.54
C ARG A 107 15.06 12.26 0.86
N GLY A 108 16.04 11.47 0.48
CA GLY A 108 16.10 10.05 0.74
C GLY A 108 16.46 9.74 2.19
N VAL A 109 16.61 8.45 2.46
CA VAL A 109 17.02 7.92 3.78
C VAL A 109 18.45 8.33 4.13
N THR A 110 19.30 8.60 3.12
CA THR A 110 20.63 9.21 3.30
C THR A 110 20.59 10.69 2.94
N VAL A 111 21.36 11.49 3.67
CA VAL A 111 21.34 12.97 3.62
C VAL A 111 21.63 13.52 2.21
N ASP A 112 22.32 12.75 1.37
CA ASP A 112 22.79 13.16 0.04
C ASP A 112 21.99 12.56 -1.14
N ALA A 113 20.97 11.73 -0.87
CA ALA A 113 20.17 11.12 -1.93
C ALA A 113 18.89 11.93 -2.19
N GLU A 114 18.80 12.61 -3.33
CA GLU A 114 17.55 13.19 -3.81
C GLU A 114 16.85 12.22 -4.78
N TYR A 115 15.58 11.94 -4.54
CA TYR A 115 14.76 11.12 -5.42
C TYR A 115 13.63 11.95 -6.05
N PRO A 116 13.30 11.75 -7.34
CA PRO A 116 12.15 12.40 -7.95
C PRO A 116 10.85 12.02 -7.22
N ALA A 117 10.03 12.99 -6.81
CA ALA A 117 8.79 12.72 -6.07
C ALA A 117 7.81 11.83 -6.85
N LYS A 118 7.90 11.84 -8.19
CA LYS A 118 7.09 10.99 -9.06
C LYS A 118 7.25 9.48 -8.82
N ILE A 119 8.33 9.03 -8.16
CA ILE A 119 8.52 7.59 -7.87
C ILE A 119 7.44 7.03 -6.93
N PHE A 120 6.79 7.88 -6.13
CA PHE A 120 5.73 7.48 -5.21
C PHE A 120 4.40 7.20 -5.93
N PHE A 121 4.22 7.69 -7.17
CA PHE A 121 2.97 7.57 -7.93
C PHE A 121 3.20 6.85 -9.25
N ARG A 122 2.90 5.53 -9.29
CA ARG A 122 3.11 4.70 -10.50
C ARG A 122 1.84 4.42 -11.30
N LYS A 123 0.91 3.66 -10.72
CA LYS A 123 -0.38 3.31 -11.38
C LYS A 123 -1.59 3.38 -10.47
N GLY A 124 -1.44 3.12 -9.17
CA GLY A 124 -2.56 3.17 -8.22
C GLY A 124 -3.68 2.14 -8.45
N LYS A 125 -3.39 1.02 -9.13
CA LYS A 125 -4.35 0.00 -9.56
C LYS A 125 -4.13 -1.34 -8.86
N ILE A 126 -5.23 -2.01 -8.52
CA ILE A 126 -5.25 -3.40 -8.03
C ILE A 126 -4.99 -4.34 -9.22
N GLY A 127 -4.23 -5.41 -8.98
CA GLY A 127 -4.03 -6.49 -9.96
C GLY A 127 -2.99 -6.21 -11.06
N ASP A 128 -2.22 -5.12 -10.97
CA ASP A 128 -1.18 -4.82 -11.97
C ASP A 128 -0.07 -5.87 -12.02
N TRP A 129 0.06 -6.73 -10.99
CA TRP A 129 0.99 -7.86 -10.97
C TRP A 129 0.83 -8.78 -12.19
N LYS A 130 -0.39 -8.90 -12.73
CA LYS A 130 -0.70 -9.72 -13.93
C LYS A 130 0.04 -9.26 -15.18
N ASN A 131 0.48 -8.00 -15.21
CA ASN A 131 1.25 -7.44 -16.32
C ASN A 131 2.77 -7.70 -16.20
N HIS A 132 3.23 -8.27 -15.08
CA HIS A 132 4.67 -8.43 -14.79
C HIS A 132 5.04 -9.87 -14.40
N LEU A 133 4.20 -10.56 -13.63
CA LEU A 133 4.48 -11.91 -13.15
C LEU A 133 3.87 -12.96 -14.07
N THR A 134 4.57 -14.07 -14.27
CA THR A 134 4.01 -15.26 -14.91
C THR A 134 3.01 -15.95 -13.98
N GLY A 135 2.16 -16.82 -14.54
CA GLY A 135 1.23 -17.63 -13.74
C GLY A 135 1.94 -18.47 -12.68
N ASP A 136 3.10 -19.05 -13.01
CA ASP A 136 3.88 -19.86 -12.07
C ASP A 136 4.46 -19.04 -10.91
N MET A 137 4.92 -17.82 -11.20
CA MET A 137 5.39 -16.90 -10.16
C MET A 137 4.24 -16.53 -9.23
N ALA A 138 3.09 -16.13 -9.77
CA ALA A 138 1.92 -15.77 -8.98
C ALA A 138 1.46 -16.95 -8.10
N ASN A 139 1.27 -18.13 -8.68
CA ASN A 139 0.87 -19.35 -7.96
C ASN A 139 1.87 -19.72 -6.86
N ARG A 140 3.17 -19.55 -7.09
CA ARG A 140 4.20 -19.79 -6.07
C ARG A 140 4.04 -18.84 -4.89
N LEU A 141 3.82 -17.55 -5.14
CA LEU A 141 3.64 -16.58 -4.06
C LEU A 141 2.33 -16.83 -3.30
N ASP A 142 1.23 -17.14 -4.00
CA ASP A 142 -0.06 -17.45 -3.39
C ASP A 142 0.06 -18.63 -2.40
N ARG A 143 0.75 -19.71 -2.78
CA ARG A 143 1.02 -20.85 -1.88
C ARG A 143 1.83 -20.44 -0.66
N ILE A 144 2.88 -19.64 -0.83
CA ILE A 144 3.68 -19.15 0.29
C ILE A 144 2.81 -18.33 1.25
N ILE A 145 1.97 -17.42 0.72
CA ILE A 145 1.09 -16.61 1.54
C ILE A 145 0.03 -17.46 2.26
N GLU A 146 -0.58 -18.43 1.57
CA GLU A 146 -1.55 -19.35 2.18
C GLU A 146 -0.92 -20.16 3.32
N GLU A 147 0.27 -20.73 3.10
CA GLU A 147 1.01 -21.48 4.12
C GLU A 147 1.37 -20.59 5.32
N LYS A 148 1.89 -19.39 5.07
CA LYS A 148 2.36 -18.48 6.13
C LYS A 148 1.21 -17.88 6.94
N LEU A 149 0.08 -17.57 6.29
CA LEU A 149 -1.08 -16.97 6.95
C LEU A 149 -2.07 -18.00 7.50
N SER A 150 -1.84 -19.30 7.25
CA SER A 150 -2.71 -20.37 7.71
C SER A 150 -2.97 -20.28 9.22
N GLY A 151 -4.24 -20.46 9.61
CA GLY A 151 -4.69 -20.38 11.00
C GLY A 151 -4.75 -18.97 11.60
N SER A 152 -4.27 -17.92 10.91
CA SER A 152 -4.31 -16.54 11.44
C SER A 152 -5.68 -15.85 11.30
N GLY A 153 -6.54 -16.36 10.42
CA GLY A 153 -7.79 -15.70 10.01
C GLY A 153 -7.60 -14.52 9.04
N LEU A 154 -6.37 -14.10 8.74
CA LEU A 154 -6.09 -13.06 7.76
C LEU A 154 -6.24 -13.60 6.33
N LYS A 155 -7.03 -12.91 5.50
CA LYS A 155 -7.27 -13.24 4.08
C LYS A 155 -7.22 -11.98 3.22
N PHE A 156 -6.74 -12.12 1.99
CA PHE A 156 -6.64 -11.08 0.97
C PHE A 156 -7.56 -11.37 -0.22
#